data_AF-X1N7U5-F1
#
_entry.id   AF-X1N7U5-F1
#
_cell.length_a   1.000
_cell.length_b   1.000
_cell.length_c   1.000
_cell.angle_alpha   90.00
_cell.angle_beta   90.00
_cell.angle_gamma   90.00
#
_symmetry.space_group_name_H-M   'P 1'
#
loop_
_entity.id
_entity.type
_entity.pdbx_description
1 polymer ?
#
loop_
_entity_poly.entity_id
_entity_poly.type
_entity_poly.pdbx_seq_one_letter_code
_entity_poly.pdbx_strand_id
1 'polypeptide(L)' 'MLWTPLEIIPKKSLGIDIGTSSIKMVELSRRGERRKLENYGEIAASVLYQKPFRTFDKSTLLLSSQD' A
#
# COMPACT_ATOMS: atom_id res chain seq x y z
N MET A 1 34.36 23.06 -12.94
CA MET A 1 32.98 22.53 -12.97
C MET A 1 33.08 21.06 -12.54
N LEU A 2 32.79 20.76 -11.27
CA LEU A 2 33.01 19.43 -10.69
C LEU A 2 31.91 18.48 -11.17
N TRP A 3 32.29 17.45 -11.93
CA TRP A 3 31.39 16.36 -12.31
C TRP A 3 31.13 15.48 -11.10
N THR A 4 29.90 15.48 -10.59
CA THR A 4 29.44 14.59 -9.53
C THR A 4 28.73 13.38 -10.17
N PRO A 5 29.33 12.17 -10.16
CA PRO A 5 28.70 10.97 -10.73
C PRO A 5 27.41 10.52 -10.01
N LEU A 6 27.07 11.14 -8.88
CA LEU A 6 25.87 10.89 -8.10
C LEU A 6 24.57 11.40 -8.74
N GLU A 7 24.62 12.33 -9.70
CA GLU A 7 23.41 12.85 -10.37
C GLU A 7 22.80 11.87 -11.39
N ILE A 8 23.45 10.73 -11.66
CA ILE A 8 23.05 9.81 -12.74
C ILE A 8 22.03 8.76 -12.27
N ILE A 9 21.87 8.54 -10.96
CA ILE A 9 20.93 7.54 -10.43
C ILE A 9 19.52 8.16 -10.37
N PRO A 10 18.55 7.68 -11.18
CA PRO A 10 17.19 8.22 -11.15
C PRO A 10 16.57 7.97 -9.78
N LYS A 11 16.04 9.04 -9.16
CA LYS A 11 15.34 8.95 -7.88
C LYS A 11 14.17 7.99 -8.02
N LYS A 12 14.02 7.12 -7.02
CA LYS A 12 12.92 6.17 -6.91
C LYS A 12 11.95 6.55 -5.80
N SER A 13 10.69 6.19 -5.96
CA SER A 13 9.64 6.45 -4.97
C SER A 13 8.70 5.26 -4.88
N LEU A 14 8.32 4.92 -3.65
CA LEU A 14 7.37 3.85 -3.36
C LEU A 14 5.99 4.49 -3.11
N GLY A 15 4.99 4.05 -3.85
CA GLY A 15 3.58 4.35 -3.60
C GLY A 15 2.88 3.13 -3.05
N ILE A 16 2.12 3.31 -1.97
CA ILE A 16 1.30 2.26 -1.36
C ILE A 16 -0.14 2.78 -1.30
N ASP A 17 -1.06 2.05 -1.93
CA ASP A 17 -2.49 2.28 -1.86
C ASP A 17 -3.14 1.17 -1.03
N ILE A 18 -3.83 1.56 0.05
CA ILE A 18 -4.45 0.64 1.00
C ILE A 18 -5.96 0.70 0.78
N GLY A 19 -6.46 -0.21 -0.04
CA GLY A 19 -7.88 -0.39 -0.30
C GLY A 19 -8.49 -1.52 0.54
N THR A 20 -9.81 -1.58 0.58
CA THR A 20 -10.55 -2.66 1.25
C THR A 20 -10.38 -4.03 0.58
N SER A 21 -10.26 -4.06 -0.75
CA SER A 21 -10.10 -5.30 -1.51
C SER A 21 -8.65 -5.76 -1.65
N SER A 22 -7.70 -4.82 -1.62
CA SER A 22 -6.29 -5.10 -1.86
C SER A 22 -5.39 -3.99 -1.36
N ILE A 23 -4.15 -4.33 -1.01
CA ILE A 23 -3.05 -3.38 -0.90
C ILE A 23 -2.27 -3.42 -2.21
N LYS A 24 -2.12 -2.28 -2.88
CA LYS A 24 -1.34 -2.15 -4.11
C LYS A 24 -0.07 -1.36 -3.83
N MET A 25 1.02 -1.77 -4.45
CA MET A 25 2.35 -1.19 -4.28
C MET A 25 2.96 -0.90 -5.64
N VAL A 26 3.55 0.28 -5.80
CA VAL A 26 4.24 0.68 -7.02
C VAL A 26 5.59 1.29 -6.69
N GLU A 27 6.61 0.89 -7.44
CA GLU A 27 7.91 1.57 -7.44
C GLU A 27 8.00 2.40 -8.72
N LEU A 28 8.15 3.71 -8.59
CA LEU A 28 8.32 4.62 -9.72
C LEU A 28 9.73 5.19 -9.74
N SER A 29 10.30 5.33 -10.92
CA SER A 29 11.48 6.16 -11.14
C SER A 29 11.16 7.34 -12.07
N ARG A 30 11.90 8.44 -11.93
CA ARG A 30 11.80 9.60 -12.82
C ARG A 30 13.15 9.93 -13.43
N ARG A 31 13.17 10.11 -14.76
CA ARG A 31 14.32 10.66 -15.50
C ARG A 31 13.83 11.76 -16.42
N GLY A 32 14.17 13.02 -16.11
CA GLY A 32 13.57 14.18 -16.76
C GLY A 32 12.05 14.18 -16.57
N GLU A 33 11.28 14.34 -17.65
CA GLU A 33 9.82 14.29 -17.63
C GLU A 33 9.24 12.87 -17.71
N ARG A 34 10.07 11.86 -18.01
CA ARG A 34 9.59 10.48 -18.12
C ARG A 34 9.47 9.84 -16.74
N ARG A 35 8.28 9.33 -16.44
CA ARG A 35 8.02 8.44 -15.29
C ARG A 35 8.04 6.99 -15.79
N LYS A 36 8.67 6.10 -15.04
CA LYS A 36 8.70 4.66 -15.32
C LYS A 36 8.17 3.91 -14.11
N LEU A 37 7.29 2.95 -14.35
CA LEU A 37 6.91 1.94 -13.37
C LEU A 37 8.00 0.86 -13.37
N GLU A 38 8.75 0.80 -12.28
CA GLU A 38 9.84 -0.17 -12.11
C GLU A 38 9.29 -1.51 -11.60
N ASN A 39 8.37 -1.46 -10.63
CA ASN A 39 7.73 -2.64 -10.06
C ASN A 39 6.27 -2.36 -9.71
N TYR A 40 5.49 -3.43 -9.71
CA TYR A 40 4.10 -3.47 -9.28
C TYR A 40 3.88 -4.70 -8.42
N GLY A 41 3.20 -4.53 -7.29
CA GLY A 41 2.76 -5.61 -6.43
C GLY A 41 1.33 -5.39 -5.98
N GLU A 42 0.60 -6.48 -5.83
CA GLU A 42 -0.74 -6.48 -5.25
C GLU A 42 -0.84 -7.60 -4.22
N ILE A 43 -1.40 -7.26 -3.07
CA ILE A 43 -1.79 -8.22 -2.04
C ILE A 43 -3.31 -8.15 -1.93
N ALA A 44 -4.00 -9.23 -2.34
CA ALA A 44 -5.44 -9.35 -2.12
C ALA A 44 -5.72 -9.38 -0.62
N ALA A 45 -6.71 -8.61 -0.16
CA ALA A 45 -7.03 -8.51 1.25
C ALA A 45 -7.43 -9.87 1.86
N SER A 46 -8.02 -10.77 1.06
CA SER A 46 -8.33 -12.16 1.45
C SER A 46 -7.13 -12.94 1.98
N VAL A 47 -5.91 -12.67 1.48
CA VAL A 47 -4.67 -13.30 1.93
C VAL A 47 -4.26 -12.80 3.33
N LEU A 48 -4.62 -11.55 3.66
CA LEU A 48 -4.39 -10.96 4.99
C LEU A 48 -5.44 -11.43 6.01
N TYR A 49 -6.63 -11.84 5.54
CA TYR A 49 -7.74 -12.31 6.37
C TYR A 49 -7.69 -13.81 6.73
N GLN A 50 -6.50 -14.41 6.92
CA GLN A 50 -6.40 -15.78 7.49
C GLN A 50 -7.12 -15.91 8.86
N LYS A 51 -7.49 -14.79 9.50
CA LYS A 51 -8.58 -14.73 10.49
C LYS A 51 -9.71 -13.84 9.94
N PRO A 52 -10.98 -14.28 9.96
CA PRO A 52 -12.09 -13.48 9.47
C PRO A 52 -12.18 -12.16 10.23
N PHE A 53 -12.28 -11.07 9.48
CA PHE A 53 -12.58 -9.75 10.02
C PHE A 53 -13.97 -9.80 10.68
N ARG A 54 -14.05 -9.46 11.98
CA ARG A 54 -15.27 -9.46 12.79
C ARG A 54 -15.84 -10.84 13.19
N THR A 55 -15.02 -11.77 13.66
CA THR A 55 -15.54 -12.72 14.66
C THR A 55 -15.82 -11.96 15.95
N PHE A 56 -17.01 -11.36 16.04
CA PHE A 56 -17.54 -10.90 17.31
C PHE A 56 -17.86 -12.15 18.13
N ASP A 57 -17.34 -12.23 19.34
CA ASP A 57 -17.86 -13.18 20.31
C ASP A 57 -19.34 -12.87 20.52
N LYS A 58 -20.19 -13.89 20.64
CA LYS A 58 -21.66 -13.76 20.64
C LYS A 58 -22.19 -12.75 21.69
N SER A 59 -21.37 -12.37 22.67
CA SER A 59 -21.64 -11.42 23.75
C SER A 59 -21.16 -9.98 23.52
N THR A 60 -20.42 -9.64 22.45
CA THR A 60 -19.86 -8.28 22.29
C THR A 60 -20.83 -7.26 21.71
N LEU A 61 -21.95 -7.70 21.14
CA LEU A 61 -22.98 -6.81 20.59
C LEU A 61 -24.15 -6.70 21.56
N LEU A 62 -23.95 -5.95 22.65
CA LEU A 62 -25.04 -5.53 23.53
C LEU A 62 -25.59 -4.21 22.99
N LEU A 63 -26.83 -4.25 22.47
CA LEU A 63 -27.58 -3.05 22.14
C LEU A 63 -28.07 -2.44 23.46
N SER A 64 -27.60 -1.24 23.80
CA SER A 64 -28.09 -0.51 24.99
C SER A 64 -29.53 -0.07 24.74
N SER A 65 -30.47 -0.69 25.45
CA SER A 65 -31.88 -0.26 25.50
C SER A 65 -32.10 0.62 26.74
N GLN A 66 -31.40 1.76 26.80
CA GLN A 66 -31.73 2.80 27.76
C GLN A 66 -32.73 3.76 27.10
N ASP A 67 -33.95 3.76 27.63
CA ASP A 67 -35.00 4.75 27.37
C ASP A 67 -34.68 6.09 28.08
#